data_AF-A0A7G3B184-F1
#
_entry.id   AF-A0A7G3B184-F1
#
_cell.length_a   1.000
_cell.length_b   1.000
_cell.length_c   1.000
_cell.angle_alpha   90.00
_cell.angle_beta   90.00
_cell.angle_gamma   90.00
#
_symmetry.space_group_name_H-M   'P 1'
#
loop_
_entity.id
_entity.type
_entity.pdbx_description
1 polymer ?
#
loop_
_entity_poly.entity_id
_entity_poly.type
_entity_poly.pdbx_seq_one_letter_code
_entity_poly.pdbx_strand_id
1 'polypeptide(L)'
;MNEFDASYISTRVPLKVQIAIPEITALPDKESVRIWDVVYNFISLVVRIVSFGITIYVAIQYYTHGNENYMTYTLACWIIPWILTLFISCEVKARDESIKMQSTQKDCCLKISWIIFLNILRYLESSKYSAKYWLARRRNQNERALKYYKKLLQADCDETFLRLFDCFLETAPQKVLQIAIYFSGKDSLTTWQGCILVNCFINMSYALSSHQKCLRLATPGKRQITFLGQIFHLIWNLALSVARILAIALLASITPQWALIFCIIHVLISGIFIHFTDGKNHKLCAYNFFTKFLFSITVGTIFLFHVIPVTEGSTKYKYMTYYAIYFLENSLCLVVYYFYTDWNIISINLYYSYAGVVIGLFILGIIFQIIYYLYFHPNITSRASNRDLMSLRNM
;
A
#
# COMPACT_ATOMS: atom_id res chain seq x y z
N MET A 1 9.30 -15.19 24.15
CA MET A 1 8.53 -15.07 22.89
C MET A 1 8.86 -13.70 22.32
N ASN A 2 10.13 -13.54 21.91
CA ASN A 2 10.79 -12.25 21.83
C ASN A 2 10.98 -11.81 20.38
N GLU A 3 10.99 -10.50 20.20
CA GLU A 3 11.37 -9.75 19.00
C GLU A 3 10.47 -9.93 17.78
N PHE A 4 9.38 -9.17 17.82
CA PHE A 4 8.81 -8.59 16.62
C PHE A 4 9.53 -7.27 16.36
N ASP A 5 10.64 -7.35 15.63
CA ASP A 5 11.45 -6.17 15.37
C ASP A 5 10.92 -5.47 14.13
N ALA A 6 9.92 -4.59 14.31
CA ALA A 6 9.49 -3.64 13.27
C ALA A 6 10.47 -2.46 13.16
N SER A 7 11.75 -2.72 13.44
CA SER A 7 12.83 -1.75 13.68
C SER A 7 13.27 -0.92 12.48
N TYR A 8 12.46 -0.86 11.45
CA TYR A 8 12.86 -0.29 10.18
C TYR A 8 11.80 0.57 9.54
N ILE A 9 10.50 0.37 9.78
CA ILE A 9 9.50 1.22 9.10
C ILE A 9 9.58 2.68 9.58
N SER A 10 10.15 2.86 10.77
CA SER A 10 10.22 4.16 11.43
C SER A 10 11.67 4.68 11.49
N THR A 11 12.72 3.89 11.73
CA THR A 11 14.12 4.39 11.62
C THR A 11 14.75 4.25 10.24
N ARG A 12 14.11 3.59 9.27
CA ARG A 12 14.60 3.36 7.92
C ARG A 12 13.44 3.13 6.92
N VAL A 13 12.83 4.19 6.41
CA VAL A 13 12.72 4.24 4.95
C VAL A 13 13.98 4.95 4.49
N PRO A 14 15.05 4.17 4.20
CA PRO A 14 16.24 4.76 3.70
C PRO A 14 16.09 4.58 2.19
N LEU A 15 15.82 5.67 1.49
CA LEU A 15 16.15 5.72 0.05
C LEU A 15 17.62 5.45 -0.24
N LYS A 16 18.41 5.21 0.80
CA LYS A 16 19.62 4.44 0.72
C LYS A 16 19.74 3.60 1.98
N VAL A 17 19.22 2.37 1.99
CA VAL A 17 19.79 1.36 2.89
C VAL A 17 21.27 1.42 2.52
N GLN A 18 22.13 1.97 3.38
CA GLN A 18 23.52 1.55 3.35
C GLN A 18 23.38 0.12 3.80
N ILE A 19 23.24 -0.76 2.81
CA ILE A 19 23.05 -2.16 3.08
C ILE A 19 24.39 -2.52 3.70
N ALA A 20 24.42 -2.58 5.04
CA ALA A 20 25.31 -3.45 5.77
C ALA A 20 24.81 -4.84 5.43
N ILE A 21 25.04 -5.21 4.16
CA ILE A 21 24.77 -6.54 3.69
C ILE A 21 25.81 -7.35 4.43
N PRO A 22 25.46 -8.49 5.06
CA PRO A 22 26.48 -9.52 5.21
C PRO A 22 27.14 -9.69 3.85
N GLU A 23 28.42 -10.00 3.84
CA GLU A 23 29.15 -10.45 2.65
C GLU A 23 28.27 -11.42 1.84
N ILE A 24 27.48 -10.90 0.89
CA ILE A 24 26.78 -11.71 -0.10
C ILE A 24 27.90 -12.03 -1.08
N THR A 25 28.72 -13.00 -0.69
CA THR A 25 29.81 -13.58 -1.48
C THR A 25 29.25 -14.43 -2.62
N ALA A 26 27.96 -14.81 -2.56
CA ALA A 26 27.26 -15.59 -3.56
C ALA A 26 25.96 -14.92 -4.01
N LEU A 27 25.72 -14.87 -5.32
CA LEU A 27 24.43 -14.48 -5.89
C LEU A 27 23.31 -15.34 -5.27
N PRO A 28 22.15 -14.76 -4.90
CA PRO A 28 21.04 -15.56 -4.39
C PRO A 28 20.64 -16.62 -5.42
N ASP A 29 20.59 -17.88 -4.98
CA ASP A 29 20.14 -18.99 -5.79
C ASP A 29 18.66 -18.84 -6.09
N LYS A 30 18.35 -18.73 -7.39
CA LYS A 30 17.01 -18.81 -7.99
C LYS A 30 15.90 -17.98 -7.31
N GLU A 31 15.90 -16.67 -7.54
CA GLU A 31 14.69 -16.00 -8.06
C GLU A 31 15.16 -15.12 -9.21
N SER A 32 15.12 -15.70 -10.41
CA SER A 32 15.51 -15.06 -11.66
C SER A 32 14.66 -13.82 -11.84
N VAL A 33 15.28 -12.65 -11.87
CA VAL A 33 14.68 -11.48 -12.53
C VAL A 33 14.37 -11.92 -13.96
N ARG A 34 13.10 -12.11 -14.28
CA ARG A 34 12.65 -12.61 -15.58
C ARG A 34 12.42 -11.41 -16.49
N ILE A 35 12.54 -11.61 -17.80
CA ILE A 35 12.13 -10.60 -18.81
C ILE A 35 10.68 -10.14 -18.56
N TRP A 36 9.85 -11.01 -17.99
CA TRP A 36 8.50 -10.72 -17.55
C TRP A 36 8.39 -9.55 -16.57
N ASP A 37 9.40 -9.29 -15.73
CA ASP A 37 9.37 -8.17 -14.78
C ASP A 37 9.45 -6.82 -15.52
N VAL A 38 10.24 -6.77 -16.60
CA VAL A 38 10.33 -5.58 -17.49
C VAL A 38 9.02 -5.37 -18.24
N VAL A 39 8.42 -6.45 -18.75
CA VAL A 39 7.12 -6.39 -19.44
C VAL A 39 6.02 -5.94 -18.48
N TYR A 40 6.00 -6.46 -17.25
CA TYR A 40 5.04 -6.09 -16.22
C TYR A 40 5.13 -4.60 -15.87
N ASN A 41 6.34 -4.05 -15.73
CA ASN A 41 6.54 -2.64 -15.45
C ASN A 41 6.03 -1.75 -16.60
N PHE A 42 6.25 -2.16 -17.86
CA PHE A 42 5.70 -1.46 -19.02
C PHE A 42 4.16 -1.51 -19.04
N ILE A 43 3.57 -2.69 -18.79
CA ILE A 43 2.12 -2.84 -18.67
C ILE A 43 1.57 -1.95 -17.55
N SER A 44 2.21 -1.92 -16.39
CA SER A 44 1.80 -1.08 -15.26
C SER A 44 1.82 0.42 -15.61
N LEU A 45 2.78 0.86 -16.43
CA LEU A 45 2.83 2.23 -16.95
C LEU A 45 1.66 2.53 -17.88
N VAL A 46 1.37 1.64 -18.84
CA VAL A 46 0.24 1.80 -19.76
C VAL A 46 -1.08 1.83 -19.00
N VAL A 47 -1.27 0.90 -18.05
CA VAL A 47 -2.46 0.87 -17.18
C VAL A 47 -2.60 2.17 -16.39
N ARG A 48 -1.51 2.74 -15.88
CA ARG A 48 -1.55 4.05 -15.20
C ARG A 48 -2.08 5.15 -16.12
N ILE A 49 -1.56 5.26 -17.35
CA ILE A 49 -1.99 6.27 -18.31
C ILE A 49 -3.47 6.09 -18.67
N VAL A 50 -3.91 4.84 -18.88
CA VAL A 50 -5.31 4.53 -19.17
C VAL A 50 -6.20 4.92 -17.98
N SER A 51 -5.79 4.61 -16.75
CA SER A 51 -6.54 5.01 -15.54
C SER A 51 -6.71 6.53 -15.43
N PHE A 52 -5.69 7.32 -15.79
CA PHE A 52 -5.80 8.78 -15.84
C PHE A 52 -6.89 9.22 -16.82
N GLY A 53 -6.88 8.65 -18.03
CA GLY A 53 -7.91 8.93 -19.05
C GLY A 53 -9.31 8.56 -18.57
N ILE A 54 -9.47 7.40 -17.92
CA ILE A 54 -10.74 6.93 -17.37
C ILE A 54 -11.24 7.90 -16.28
N THR A 55 -10.38 8.36 -15.37
CA THR A 55 -10.78 9.30 -14.30
C THR A 55 -11.29 10.62 -14.87
N ILE A 56 -10.60 11.17 -15.88
CA ILE A 56 -11.05 12.40 -16.56
C ILE A 56 -12.38 12.16 -17.28
N TYR A 57 -12.50 11.05 -18.00
CA TYR A 57 -13.74 10.68 -18.69
C TYR A 57 -14.92 10.59 -17.72
N VAL A 58 -14.75 9.89 -16.59
CA VAL A 58 -15.78 9.75 -15.55
C VAL A 58 -16.14 11.10 -14.93
N ALA A 59 -15.15 11.98 -14.68
CA ALA A 59 -15.40 13.33 -14.18
C ALA A 59 -16.24 14.17 -15.17
N ILE A 60 -15.93 14.10 -16.47
CA ILE A 60 -16.72 14.77 -17.52
C ILE A 60 -18.14 14.20 -17.56
N GLN A 61 -18.29 12.88 -17.46
CA GLN A 61 -19.60 12.25 -17.41
C GLN A 61 -20.43 12.79 -16.24
N TYR A 62 -19.88 12.89 -15.03
CA TYR A 62 -20.59 13.48 -13.89
C TYR A 62 -21.00 14.94 -14.12
N TYR A 63 -20.15 15.73 -14.79
CA TYR A 63 -20.49 17.10 -15.17
C TYR A 63 -21.67 17.16 -16.14
N THR A 64 -21.62 16.36 -17.22
CA THR A 64 -22.70 16.31 -18.23
C THR A 64 -24.04 15.83 -17.67
N HIS A 65 -24.02 14.98 -16.64
CA HIS A 65 -25.22 14.52 -15.93
C HIS A 65 -25.70 15.47 -14.82
N GLY A 66 -25.12 16.67 -14.70
CA GLY A 66 -25.51 17.69 -13.71
C GLY A 66 -25.10 17.39 -12.26
N ASN A 67 -24.22 16.40 -12.04
CA ASN A 67 -23.77 15.99 -10.70
C ASN A 67 -22.40 16.60 -10.35
N GLU A 68 -22.35 17.93 -10.21
CA GLU A 68 -21.10 18.69 -9.97
C GLU A 68 -20.35 18.26 -8.69
N ASN A 69 -21.08 17.83 -7.67
CA ASN A 69 -20.49 17.34 -6.42
C ASN A 69 -19.65 16.06 -6.65
N TYR A 70 -20.14 15.10 -7.43
CA TYR A 70 -19.40 13.86 -7.70
C TYR A 70 -18.20 14.08 -8.62
N MET A 71 -18.30 15.02 -9.57
CA MET A 71 -17.13 15.47 -10.33
C MET A 71 -16.07 16.03 -9.37
N THR A 72 -16.47 16.93 -8.47
CA THR A 72 -15.55 17.55 -7.51
C THR A 72 -14.89 16.52 -6.61
N TYR A 73 -15.66 15.56 -6.06
CA TYR A 73 -15.11 14.48 -5.24
C TYR A 73 -14.17 13.57 -6.02
N THR A 74 -14.51 13.21 -7.27
CA THR A 74 -13.67 12.35 -8.11
C THR A 74 -12.33 13.02 -8.43
N LEU A 75 -12.36 14.30 -8.83
CA LEU A 75 -11.16 15.08 -9.11
C LEU A 75 -10.33 15.32 -7.84
N ALA A 76 -10.98 15.60 -6.70
CA ALA A 76 -10.27 15.78 -5.42
C ALA A 76 -9.55 14.49 -4.99
N CYS A 77 -10.22 13.33 -5.09
CA CYS A 77 -9.63 12.01 -4.82
C CYS A 77 -8.49 11.64 -5.78
N TRP A 78 -8.32 12.35 -6.90
CA TRP A 78 -7.22 12.13 -7.84
C TRP A 78 -6.10 13.16 -7.67
N ILE A 79 -6.43 14.45 -7.65
CA ILE A 79 -5.47 15.55 -7.61
C ILE A 79 -4.74 15.60 -6.26
N ILE A 80 -5.44 15.44 -5.14
CA ILE A 80 -4.83 15.55 -3.80
C ILE A 80 -3.76 14.45 -3.60
N PRO A 81 -4.05 13.16 -3.83
CA PRO A 81 -3.05 12.10 -3.76
C PRO A 81 -1.89 12.28 -4.74
N TRP A 82 -2.17 12.76 -5.94
CA TRP A 82 -1.12 13.02 -6.94
C TRP A 82 -0.15 14.10 -6.45
N ILE A 83 -0.65 15.21 -5.90
CA ILE A 83 0.17 16.26 -5.30
C ILE A 83 0.96 15.73 -4.09
N LEU A 84 0.32 14.97 -3.20
CA LEU A 84 0.99 14.37 -2.03
C LEU A 84 2.12 13.42 -2.45
N THR A 85 1.86 12.57 -3.44
CA THR A 85 2.86 11.60 -3.94
C THR A 85 3.99 12.32 -4.66
N LEU A 86 3.71 13.39 -5.40
CA LEU A 86 4.72 14.27 -5.98
C LEU A 86 5.59 14.90 -4.90
N PHE A 87 4.98 15.45 -3.85
CA PHE A 87 5.69 16.07 -2.73
C PHE A 87 6.62 15.07 -2.03
N ILE A 88 6.11 13.87 -1.70
CA ILE A 88 6.92 12.79 -1.12
C ILE A 88 8.07 12.43 -2.08
N SER A 89 7.79 12.26 -3.37
CA SER A 89 8.81 11.92 -4.37
C SER A 89 9.90 12.98 -4.51
N CYS A 90 9.53 14.27 -4.41
CA CYS A 90 10.48 15.39 -4.35
C CYS A 90 11.40 15.30 -3.13
N GLU A 91 10.84 15.11 -1.93
CA GLU A 91 11.59 15.00 -0.67
C GLU A 91 12.57 13.83 -0.69
N VAL A 92 12.07 12.70 -1.19
CA VAL A 92 12.81 11.46 -1.43
C VAL A 92 14.03 11.73 -2.32
N LYS A 93 13.84 12.42 -3.45
CA LYS A 93 14.91 12.71 -4.40
C LYS A 93 15.87 13.79 -3.92
N ALA A 94 15.37 14.84 -3.25
CA ALA A 94 16.19 15.92 -2.71
C ALA A 94 17.22 15.40 -1.71
N ARG A 95 16.85 14.39 -0.91
CA ARG A 95 17.79 13.66 -0.04
C ARG A 95 18.80 12.84 -0.82
N ASP A 96 18.35 12.21 -1.88
CA ASP A 96 19.20 11.39 -2.72
C ASP A 96 20.31 12.21 -3.40
N GLU A 97 19.97 13.45 -3.79
CA GLU A 97 20.92 14.46 -4.29
C GLU A 97 21.83 14.97 -3.17
N SER A 98 21.29 15.30 -1.98
CA SER A 98 22.10 15.79 -0.85
C SER A 98 23.10 14.76 -0.31
N ILE A 99 22.79 13.46 -0.43
CA ILE A 99 23.70 12.35 -0.09
C ILE A 99 24.75 12.10 -1.19
N LYS A 100 24.49 12.45 -2.44
CA LYS A 100 25.35 12.08 -3.58
C LYS A 100 26.45 13.09 -3.88
N MET A 101 26.26 14.40 -3.70
CA MET A 101 27.37 15.35 -3.91
C MET A 101 27.03 16.78 -3.49
N GLN A 102 27.97 17.40 -2.76
CA GLN A 102 28.36 18.80 -2.99
C GLN A 102 28.43 19.07 -4.51
N SER A 103 27.91 20.21 -4.94
CA SER A 103 27.91 20.72 -6.33
C SER A 103 26.87 20.08 -7.26
N THR A 104 25.72 20.75 -7.42
CA THR A 104 25.47 21.59 -8.60
C THR A 104 24.10 22.27 -8.44
N GLN A 105 24.16 23.59 -8.28
CA GLN A 105 23.02 24.49 -8.27
C GLN A 105 22.70 24.84 -9.72
N LYS A 106 21.50 24.46 -10.20
CA LYS A 106 20.71 25.22 -11.20
C LYS A 106 19.33 24.58 -11.47
N ASP A 107 18.38 25.49 -11.67
CA ASP A 107 17.04 25.41 -12.26
C ASP A 107 15.94 24.60 -11.54
N CYS A 108 15.26 25.28 -10.60
CA CYS A 108 14.15 24.77 -9.81
C CYS A 108 12.90 24.39 -10.66
N CYS A 109 12.55 25.19 -11.67
CA CYS A 109 11.36 24.93 -12.50
C CYS A 109 11.55 23.75 -13.48
N LEU A 110 12.73 23.62 -14.08
CA LEU A 110 13.07 22.46 -14.91
C LEU A 110 13.15 21.19 -14.05
N LYS A 111 13.64 21.30 -12.80
CA LYS A 111 13.64 20.20 -11.82
C LYS A 111 12.22 19.73 -11.47
N ILE A 112 11.23 20.62 -11.28
CA ILE A 112 9.85 20.22 -10.95
C ILE A 112 9.17 19.50 -12.11
N SER A 113 9.26 20.04 -13.34
CA SER A 113 8.73 19.36 -14.53
C SER A 113 9.42 18.00 -14.76
N TRP A 114 10.74 17.95 -14.54
CA TRP A 114 11.51 16.70 -14.58
C TRP A 114 11.13 15.73 -13.45
N ILE A 115 10.73 16.19 -12.26
CA ILE A 115 10.26 15.33 -11.16
C ILE A 115 8.88 14.74 -11.47
N ILE A 116 7.96 15.53 -12.06
CA ILE A 116 6.66 15.03 -12.55
C ILE A 116 6.89 13.96 -13.63
N PHE A 117 7.79 14.23 -14.58
CA PHE A 117 8.20 13.28 -15.60
C PHE A 117 8.86 12.02 -15.01
N LEU A 118 9.69 12.16 -13.96
CA LEU A 118 10.34 11.05 -13.27
C LEU A 118 9.37 10.17 -12.48
N ASN A 119 8.26 10.71 -11.97
CA ASN A 119 7.26 9.87 -11.29
C ASN A 119 6.62 8.87 -12.26
N ILE A 120 6.49 9.24 -13.53
CA ILE A 120 6.05 8.37 -14.63
C ILE A 120 7.19 7.45 -15.10
N LEU A 121 8.43 7.95 -15.23
CA LEU A 121 9.58 7.15 -15.63
C LEU A 121 10.18 6.25 -14.53
N ARG A 122 9.66 6.30 -13.30
CA ARG A 122 10.12 5.47 -12.17
C ARG A 122 10.09 3.99 -12.49
N TYR A 123 9.04 3.53 -13.18
CA TYR A 123 8.90 2.16 -13.67
C TYR A 123 10.01 1.73 -14.65
N LEU A 124 10.64 2.69 -15.33
CA LEU A 124 11.75 2.43 -16.24
C LEU A 124 13.08 2.23 -15.49
N GLU A 125 13.23 2.75 -14.28
CA GLU A 125 14.47 2.60 -13.51
C GLU A 125 14.64 1.17 -12.96
N SER A 126 13.59 0.57 -12.37
CA SER A 126 13.60 -0.86 -12.01
C SER A 126 13.85 -1.72 -13.25
N SER A 127 13.15 -1.43 -14.36
CA SER A 127 13.32 -2.12 -15.64
C SER A 127 14.75 -2.05 -16.19
N LYS A 128 15.41 -0.88 -16.06
CA LYS A 128 16.80 -0.67 -16.47
C LYS A 128 17.78 -1.49 -15.62
N TYR A 129 17.60 -1.54 -14.30
CA TYR A 129 18.46 -2.35 -13.44
C TYR A 129 18.21 -3.85 -13.60
N SER A 130 16.96 -4.25 -13.85
CA SER A 130 16.56 -5.60 -14.22
C SER A 130 17.29 -6.06 -15.49
N ALA A 131 17.25 -5.27 -16.57
CA ALA A 131 17.96 -5.56 -17.81
C ALA A 131 19.49 -5.63 -17.63
N LYS A 132 20.08 -4.69 -16.88
CA LYS A 132 21.51 -4.67 -16.59
C LYS A 132 21.97 -5.85 -15.74
N TYR A 133 21.17 -6.25 -14.75
CA TYR A 133 21.39 -7.45 -13.95
C TYR A 133 21.38 -8.70 -14.83
N TRP A 134 20.36 -8.84 -15.68
CA TRP A 134 20.24 -9.97 -16.61
C TRP A 134 21.42 -10.03 -17.60
N LEU A 135 21.81 -8.90 -18.20
CA LEU A 135 22.98 -8.81 -19.09
C LEU A 135 24.29 -9.16 -18.36
N ALA A 136 24.49 -8.68 -17.13
CA ALA A 136 25.68 -8.97 -16.34
C ALA A 136 25.76 -10.46 -15.96
N ARG A 137 24.62 -11.07 -15.62
CA ARG A 137 24.52 -12.51 -15.32
C ARG A 137 24.78 -13.36 -16.57
N ARG A 138 24.21 -12.98 -17.72
CA ARG A 138 24.45 -13.67 -19.01
C ARG A 138 25.92 -13.59 -19.45
N ARG A 139 26.63 -12.52 -19.07
CA ARG A 139 28.07 -12.32 -19.33
C ARG A 139 28.97 -12.93 -18.23
N ASN A 140 28.43 -13.68 -17.27
CA ASN A 140 29.15 -14.26 -16.13
C ASN A 140 29.95 -13.23 -15.30
N GLN A 141 29.49 -11.97 -15.24
CA GLN A 141 30.14 -10.89 -14.48
C GLN A 141 29.54 -10.79 -13.07
N ASN A 142 29.92 -11.70 -12.18
CA ASN A 142 29.30 -11.87 -10.85
C ASN A 142 29.30 -10.59 -9.99
N GLU A 143 30.42 -9.86 -9.93
CA GLU A 143 30.51 -8.62 -9.16
C GLU A 143 29.55 -7.52 -9.68
N ARG A 144 29.46 -7.39 -11.01
CA ARG A 144 28.55 -6.42 -11.64
C ARG A 144 27.10 -6.84 -11.47
N ALA A 145 26.81 -8.14 -11.59
CA ALA A 145 25.48 -8.67 -11.34
C ALA A 145 25.05 -8.41 -9.89
N LEU A 146 25.93 -8.64 -8.90
CA LEU A 146 25.65 -8.33 -7.51
C LEU A 146 25.40 -6.84 -7.28
N LYS A 147 26.21 -5.96 -7.89
CA LYS A 147 26.01 -4.51 -7.84
C LYS A 147 24.66 -4.08 -8.41
N TYR A 148 24.26 -4.63 -9.55
CA TYR A 148 22.95 -4.31 -10.16
C TYR A 148 21.78 -4.92 -9.39
N TYR A 149 21.94 -6.11 -8.80
CA TYR A 149 20.92 -6.72 -7.95
C TYR A 149 20.61 -5.84 -6.73
N LYS A 150 21.63 -5.30 -6.05
CA LYS A 150 21.45 -4.37 -4.92
C LYS A 150 20.65 -3.13 -5.33
N LYS A 151 20.95 -2.56 -6.50
CA LYS A 151 20.24 -1.39 -7.04
C LYS A 151 18.81 -1.72 -7.47
N LEU A 152 18.59 -2.91 -8.03
CA LEU A 152 17.27 -3.39 -8.40
C LEU A 152 16.39 -3.56 -7.15
N LEU A 153 16.88 -4.26 -6.14
CA LEU A 153 16.14 -4.47 -4.89
C LEU A 153 15.74 -3.14 -4.23
N GLN A 154 16.63 -2.16 -4.27
CA GLN A 154 16.34 -0.81 -3.78
C GLN A 154 15.24 -0.14 -4.61
N ALA A 155 15.36 -0.15 -5.95
CA ALA A 155 14.34 0.40 -6.83
C ALA A 155 12.97 -0.28 -6.65
N ASP A 156 12.92 -1.60 -6.46
CA ASP A 156 11.68 -2.35 -6.22
C ASP A 156 11.06 -2.03 -4.85
N CYS A 157 11.88 -1.79 -3.82
CA CYS A 157 11.39 -1.34 -2.52
C CYS A 157 10.74 0.05 -2.62
N ASP A 158 11.41 0.99 -3.29
CA ASP A 158 10.91 2.35 -3.47
C ASP A 158 9.64 2.35 -4.33
N GLU A 159 9.60 1.53 -5.40
CA GLU A 159 8.44 1.39 -6.26
C GLU A 159 7.24 0.80 -5.52
N THR A 160 7.43 -0.30 -4.78
CA THR A 160 6.35 -0.94 -4.02
C THR A 160 5.85 -0.05 -2.89
N PHE A 161 6.75 0.71 -2.24
CA PHE A 161 6.38 1.72 -1.26
C PHE A 161 5.51 2.82 -1.87
N LEU A 162 5.90 3.41 -2.98
CA LEU A 162 5.11 4.46 -3.62
C LEU A 162 3.80 3.93 -4.20
N ARG A 163 3.79 2.70 -4.73
CA ARG A 163 2.57 2.01 -5.19
C ARG A 163 1.56 1.85 -4.05
N LEU A 164 2.03 1.63 -2.82
CA LEU A 164 1.18 1.54 -1.64
C LEU A 164 0.45 2.87 -1.38
N PHE A 165 1.17 4.00 -1.49
CA PHE A 165 0.59 5.33 -1.36
C PHE A 165 -0.43 5.60 -2.48
N ASP A 166 -0.09 5.32 -3.74
CA ASP A 166 -1.02 5.45 -4.87
C ASP A 166 -2.32 4.64 -4.63
N CYS A 167 -2.20 3.40 -4.16
CA CYS A 167 -3.36 2.53 -3.90
C CYS A 167 -4.29 3.08 -2.81
N PHE A 168 -3.73 3.55 -1.69
CA PHE A 168 -4.55 3.92 -0.52
C PHE A 168 -4.92 5.39 -0.45
N LEU A 169 -4.17 6.28 -1.10
CA LEU A 169 -4.53 7.69 -1.20
C LEU A 169 -5.46 7.97 -2.36
N GLU A 170 -5.26 7.33 -3.52
CA GLU A 170 -6.04 7.58 -4.73
C GLU A 170 -7.09 6.48 -4.96
N THR A 171 -6.65 5.24 -5.13
CA THR A 171 -7.54 4.16 -5.60
C THR A 171 -8.61 3.80 -4.58
N ALA A 172 -8.26 3.72 -3.29
CA ALA A 172 -9.20 3.35 -2.23
C ALA A 172 -10.35 4.36 -2.05
N PRO A 173 -10.09 5.68 -1.88
CA PRO A 173 -11.17 6.67 -1.85
C PRO A 173 -12.02 6.69 -3.12
N GLN A 174 -11.40 6.54 -4.30
CA GLN A 174 -12.15 6.43 -5.55
C GLN A 174 -13.08 5.20 -5.56
N LYS A 175 -12.66 4.05 -5.03
CA LYS A 175 -13.52 2.87 -4.91
C LYS A 175 -14.64 3.05 -3.89
N VAL A 176 -14.37 3.71 -2.76
CA VAL A 176 -15.43 4.12 -1.83
C VAL A 176 -16.48 4.97 -2.56
N LEU A 177 -16.06 5.99 -3.30
CA LEU A 177 -16.96 6.88 -4.03
C LEU A 177 -17.78 6.13 -5.10
N GLN A 178 -17.13 5.29 -5.91
CA GLN A 178 -17.80 4.51 -6.96
C GLN A 178 -18.85 3.54 -6.38
N ILE A 179 -18.50 2.82 -5.30
CA ILE A 179 -19.43 1.90 -4.63
C ILE A 179 -20.57 2.68 -3.96
N ALA A 180 -20.27 3.86 -3.38
CA ALA A 180 -21.28 4.70 -2.75
C ALA A 180 -22.31 5.20 -3.77
N ILE A 181 -21.88 5.66 -4.95
CA ILE A 181 -22.78 6.10 -6.03
C ILE A 181 -23.68 4.96 -6.51
N TYR A 182 -23.13 3.75 -6.64
CA TYR A 182 -23.89 2.55 -6.94
C TYR A 182 -24.98 2.29 -5.90
N PHE A 183 -24.64 2.35 -4.61
CA PHE A 183 -25.61 2.16 -3.53
C PHE A 183 -26.63 3.28 -3.37
N SER A 184 -26.32 4.51 -3.82
CA SER A 184 -27.29 5.60 -3.87
C SER A 184 -28.37 5.42 -4.96
N GLY A 185 -28.31 4.36 -5.77
CA GLY A 185 -29.29 4.08 -6.83
C GLY A 185 -29.18 5.03 -8.04
N LYS A 186 -28.11 5.83 -8.12
CA LYS A 186 -27.90 6.82 -9.19
C LYS A 186 -27.28 6.22 -10.45
N ASP A 187 -26.63 5.07 -10.32
CA ASP A 187 -25.97 4.39 -11.43
C ASP A 187 -26.03 2.87 -11.25
N SER A 188 -26.07 2.15 -12.36
CA SER A 188 -26.11 0.68 -12.37
C SER A 188 -24.74 0.12 -12.73
N LEU A 189 -24.24 -0.81 -11.91
CA LEU A 189 -22.92 -1.39 -12.12
C LEU A 189 -23.00 -2.50 -13.17
N THR A 190 -22.43 -2.25 -14.34
CA THR A 190 -22.30 -3.27 -15.40
C THR A 190 -21.38 -4.40 -14.94
N THR A 191 -21.59 -5.62 -15.45
CA THR A 191 -20.76 -6.80 -15.09
C THR A 191 -19.27 -6.56 -15.29
N TRP A 192 -18.90 -5.82 -16.35
CA TRP A 192 -17.51 -5.45 -16.62
C TRP A 192 -16.93 -4.50 -15.57
N GLN A 193 -17.68 -3.48 -15.14
CA GLN A 193 -17.26 -2.60 -14.03
C GLN A 193 -17.06 -3.37 -12.73
N GLY A 194 -17.88 -4.42 -12.48
CA GLY A 194 -17.71 -5.33 -11.35
C GLY A 194 -16.39 -6.10 -11.41
N CYS A 195 -16.04 -6.63 -12.58
CA CYS A 195 -14.75 -7.31 -12.79
C CYS A 195 -13.57 -6.36 -12.55
N ILE A 196 -13.65 -5.12 -13.04
CA ILE A 196 -12.62 -4.09 -12.80
C ILE A 196 -12.50 -3.80 -11.31
N LEU A 197 -13.62 -3.67 -10.60
CA LEU A 197 -13.64 -3.39 -9.16
C LEU A 197 -12.95 -4.52 -8.37
N VAL A 198 -13.28 -5.78 -8.66
CA VAL A 198 -12.64 -6.95 -8.04
C VAL A 198 -11.13 -6.98 -8.33
N ASN A 199 -10.74 -6.74 -9.58
CA ASN A 199 -9.34 -6.67 -9.97
C ASN A 199 -8.58 -5.55 -9.23
N CYS A 200 -9.21 -4.39 -9.00
CA CYS A 200 -8.62 -3.32 -8.19
C CYS A 200 -8.31 -3.78 -6.77
N PHE A 201 -9.24 -4.46 -6.09
CA PHE A 201 -9.01 -4.96 -4.73
C PHE A 201 -7.88 -5.99 -4.67
N ILE A 202 -7.80 -6.91 -5.65
CA ILE A 202 -6.69 -7.87 -5.76
C ILE A 202 -5.36 -7.14 -5.92
N ASN A 203 -5.30 -6.12 -6.77
CA ASN A 203 -4.09 -5.33 -6.99
C ASN A 203 -3.66 -4.54 -5.74
N MET A 204 -4.61 -3.99 -4.98
CA MET A 204 -4.31 -3.31 -3.71
C MET A 204 -3.71 -4.29 -2.68
N SER A 205 -4.30 -5.47 -2.53
CA SER A 205 -3.78 -6.51 -1.65
C SER A 205 -2.39 -7.00 -2.09
N TYR A 206 -2.20 -7.18 -3.41
CA TYR A 206 -0.90 -7.51 -3.97
C TYR A 206 0.15 -6.43 -3.67
N ALA A 207 -0.21 -5.14 -3.76
CA ALA A 207 0.71 -4.04 -3.44
C ALA A 207 1.19 -4.10 -1.97
N LEU A 208 0.28 -4.32 -1.01
CA LEU A 208 0.62 -4.54 0.40
C LEU A 208 1.58 -5.73 0.58
N SER A 209 1.24 -6.85 -0.06
CA SER A 209 1.99 -8.10 0.06
C SER A 209 3.37 -8.00 -0.58
N SER A 210 3.47 -7.32 -1.71
CA SER A 210 4.74 -7.06 -2.42
C SER A 210 5.62 -6.11 -1.61
N HIS A 211 5.04 -5.05 -1.04
CA HIS A 211 5.77 -4.13 -0.18
C HIS A 211 6.37 -4.84 1.03
N GLN A 212 5.60 -5.70 1.71
CA GLN A 212 6.12 -6.49 2.83
C GLN A 212 7.23 -7.47 2.41
N LYS A 213 7.08 -8.12 1.24
CA LYS A 213 8.14 -9.01 0.69
C LYS A 213 9.42 -8.21 0.44
N CYS A 214 9.32 -7.07 -0.26
CA CYS A 214 10.45 -6.20 -0.56
C CYS A 214 11.14 -5.69 0.72
N LEU A 215 10.36 -5.23 1.70
CA LEU A 215 10.90 -4.75 2.98
C LEU A 215 11.67 -5.85 3.72
N ARG A 216 11.17 -7.08 3.74
CA ARG A 216 11.89 -8.21 4.36
C ARG A 216 13.17 -8.57 3.61
N LEU A 217 13.13 -8.57 2.27
CA LEU A 217 14.31 -8.82 1.44
C LEU A 217 15.40 -7.75 1.63
N ALA A 218 15.00 -6.49 1.84
CA ALA A 218 15.92 -5.39 2.10
C ALA A 218 16.49 -5.40 3.54
N THR A 219 15.90 -6.18 4.46
CA THR A 219 16.32 -6.23 5.87
C THR A 219 17.31 -7.38 6.13
N PRO A 220 18.56 -7.07 6.53
CA PRO A 220 19.54 -8.10 6.87
C PRO A 220 19.05 -9.01 8.01
N GLY A 221 19.32 -10.31 7.90
CA GLY A 221 18.99 -11.30 8.95
C GLY A 221 17.52 -11.72 9.02
N LYS A 222 16.61 -11.11 8.24
CA LYS A 222 15.22 -11.57 8.16
C LYS A 222 15.05 -12.67 7.13
N ARG A 223 14.32 -13.71 7.53
CA ARG A 223 13.97 -14.83 6.66
C ARG A 223 12.87 -14.45 5.68
N GLN A 224 12.99 -15.01 4.47
CA GLN A 224 12.02 -14.84 3.39
C GLN A 224 10.68 -15.50 3.74
N ILE A 225 9.59 -14.92 3.25
CA ILE A 225 8.24 -15.48 3.38
C ILE A 225 8.09 -16.57 2.33
N THR A 226 7.52 -17.71 2.70
CA THR A 226 7.22 -18.80 1.77
C THR A 226 6.12 -18.40 0.79
N PHE A 227 6.05 -19.03 -0.39
CA PHE A 227 4.99 -18.76 -1.37
C PHE A 227 3.58 -18.92 -0.75
N LEU A 228 3.38 -19.96 0.05
CA LEU A 228 2.12 -20.17 0.75
C LEU A 228 1.85 -19.06 1.78
N GLY A 229 2.86 -18.63 2.55
CA GLY A 229 2.73 -17.48 3.44
C GLY A 229 2.34 -16.20 2.71
N GLN A 230 2.82 -15.99 1.48
CA GLN A 230 2.45 -14.87 0.62
C GLN A 230 0.97 -14.93 0.20
N ILE A 231 0.43 -16.12 -0.08
CA ILE A 231 -1.01 -16.29 -0.40
C ILE A 231 -1.87 -15.91 0.80
N PHE A 232 -1.55 -16.42 2.00
CA PHE A 232 -2.29 -16.06 3.21
C PHE A 232 -2.25 -14.55 3.49
N HIS A 233 -1.08 -13.94 3.28
CA HIS A 233 -0.87 -12.49 3.37
C HIS A 233 -1.77 -11.72 2.40
N LEU A 234 -1.90 -12.19 1.15
CA LEU A 234 -2.78 -11.59 0.16
C LEU A 234 -4.25 -11.74 0.56
N ILE A 235 -4.67 -12.92 1.02
CA ILE A 235 -6.08 -13.18 1.35
C ILE A 235 -6.55 -12.30 2.51
N TRP A 236 -5.80 -12.19 3.60
CA TRP A 236 -6.26 -11.37 4.72
C TRP A 236 -6.31 -9.88 4.36
N ASN A 237 -5.32 -9.39 3.60
CA ASN A 237 -5.27 -7.98 3.23
C ASN A 237 -6.43 -7.64 2.31
N LEU A 238 -6.75 -8.54 1.38
CA LEU A 238 -7.92 -8.42 0.51
C LEU A 238 -9.21 -8.35 1.34
N ALA A 239 -9.41 -9.32 2.25
CA ALA A 239 -10.62 -9.40 3.04
C ALA A 239 -10.83 -8.17 3.94
N LEU A 240 -9.79 -7.73 4.65
CA LEU A 240 -9.86 -6.54 5.52
C LEU A 240 -10.07 -5.25 4.72
N SER A 241 -9.39 -5.07 3.59
CA SER A 241 -9.57 -3.89 2.74
C SER A 241 -10.96 -3.82 2.12
N VAL A 242 -11.50 -4.94 1.62
CA VAL A 242 -12.86 -4.97 1.06
C VAL A 242 -13.90 -4.68 2.14
N ALA A 243 -13.78 -5.31 3.32
CA ALA A 243 -14.70 -5.05 4.44
C ALA A 243 -14.74 -3.56 4.81
N ARG A 244 -13.55 -2.94 4.91
CA ARG A 244 -13.41 -1.52 5.28
C ARG A 244 -13.96 -0.58 4.21
N ILE A 245 -13.60 -0.78 2.95
CA ILE A 245 -14.05 0.06 1.84
C ILE A 245 -15.57 -0.06 1.66
N LEU A 246 -16.12 -1.27 1.78
CA LEU A 246 -17.56 -1.50 1.66
C LEU A 246 -18.34 -0.83 2.81
N ALA A 247 -17.85 -0.90 4.05
CA ALA A 247 -18.48 -0.25 5.19
C ALA A 247 -18.54 1.28 5.02
N ILE A 248 -17.42 1.91 4.63
CA ILE A 248 -17.37 3.36 4.39
C ILE A 248 -18.26 3.73 3.19
N ALA A 249 -18.27 2.93 2.12
CA ALA A 249 -19.10 3.20 0.94
C ALA A 249 -20.60 3.15 1.24
N LEU A 250 -21.05 2.21 2.08
CA LEU A 250 -22.45 2.16 2.54
C LEU A 250 -22.80 3.46 3.27
N LEU A 251 -22.01 3.88 4.26
CA LEU A 251 -22.24 5.13 4.98
C LEU A 251 -22.23 6.35 4.04
N ALA A 252 -21.28 6.39 3.09
CA ALA A 252 -21.17 7.47 2.12
C ALA A 252 -22.34 7.53 1.13
N SER A 253 -23.03 6.41 0.87
CA SER A 253 -24.16 6.38 -0.05
C SER A 253 -25.43 7.09 0.46
N ILE A 254 -25.63 7.10 1.79
CA ILE A 254 -26.76 7.80 2.43
C ILE A 254 -26.39 9.23 2.83
N THR A 255 -25.19 9.41 3.38
CA THR A 255 -24.74 10.69 3.95
C THR A 255 -23.29 10.98 3.56
N PRO A 256 -23.01 11.39 2.30
CA PRO A 256 -21.65 11.60 1.81
C PRO A 256 -20.84 12.60 2.64
N GLN A 257 -21.47 13.69 3.08
CA GLN A 257 -20.81 14.76 3.85
C GLN A 257 -20.36 14.27 5.24
N TRP A 258 -21.24 13.56 5.95
CA TRP A 258 -20.92 12.99 7.27
C TRP A 258 -19.88 11.87 7.17
N ALA A 259 -19.96 11.03 6.14
CA ALA A 259 -18.93 10.03 5.88
C ALA A 259 -17.56 10.67 5.63
N LEU A 260 -17.51 11.79 4.88
CA LEU A 260 -16.28 12.54 4.64
C LEU A 260 -15.73 13.16 5.92
N ILE A 261 -16.56 13.77 6.76
CA ILE A 261 -16.15 14.29 8.07
C ILE A 261 -15.59 13.17 8.95
N PHE A 262 -16.27 12.03 9.01
CA PHE A 262 -15.80 10.86 9.76
C PHE A 262 -14.43 10.38 9.28
N CYS A 263 -14.24 10.28 7.96
CA CYS A 263 -12.95 9.92 7.37
C CYS A 263 -11.86 10.93 7.74
N ILE A 264 -12.13 12.24 7.64
CA ILE A 264 -11.18 13.30 8.00
C ILE A 264 -10.80 13.20 9.48
N ILE A 265 -11.78 13.02 10.37
CA ILE A 265 -11.51 12.87 11.81
C ILE A 265 -10.61 11.66 12.08
N HIS A 266 -10.92 10.51 11.48
CA HIS A 266 -10.09 9.31 11.61
C HIS A 266 -8.66 9.53 11.11
N VAL A 267 -8.50 10.17 9.94
CA VAL A 267 -7.19 10.52 9.36
C VAL A 267 -6.42 11.46 10.28
N LEU A 268 -7.07 12.49 10.82
CA LEU A 268 -6.44 13.44 11.73
C LEU A 268 -6.02 12.76 13.03
N ILE A 269 -6.88 11.97 13.66
CA ILE A 269 -6.55 11.23 14.89
C ILE A 269 -5.38 10.28 14.64
N SER A 270 -5.45 9.47 13.58
CA SER A 270 -4.41 8.51 13.22
C SER A 270 -3.10 9.23 12.87
N GLY A 271 -3.15 10.30 12.09
CA GLY A 271 -1.97 11.07 11.69
C GLY A 271 -1.33 11.82 12.86
N ILE A 272 -2.14 12.41 13.75
CA ILE A 272 -1.65 13.04 15.00
C ILE A 272 -1.02 11.98 15.91
N PHE A 273 -1.66 10.83 16.06
CA PHE A 273 -1.12 9.70 16.83
C PHE A 273 0.23 9.25 16.28
N ILE A 274 0.36 9.11 14.95
CA ILE A 274 1.61 8.77 14.28
C ILE A 274 2.66 9.87 14.51
N HIS A 275 2.28 11.14 14.35
CA HIS A 275 3.19 12.27 14.53
C HIS A 275 3.84 12.29 15.93
N PHE A 276 3.04 12.06 16.98
CA PHE A 276 3.53 12.05 18.36
C PHE A 276 4.22 10.75 18.76
N THR A 277 3.68 9.60 18.35
CA THR A 277 4.25 8.29 18.72
C THR A 277 5.56 8.01 17.99
N ASP A 278 5.71 8.53 16.78
CA ASP A 278 6.85 8.26 15.90
C ASP A 278 7.85 9.43 15.79
N GLY A 279 7.63 10.50 16.57
CA GLY A 279 8.44 11.72 16.56
C GLY A 279 9.94 11.54 16.83
N LYS A 280 10.36 10.39 17.39
CA LYS A 280 11.78 10.05 17.60
C LYS A 280 12.46 9.42 16.38
N ASN A 281 11.70 8.79 15.49
CA ASN A 281 12.26 7.93 14.45
C ASN A 281 12.10 8.48 13.04
N HIS A 282 11.24 9.49 12.85
CA HIS A 282 10.95 10.14 11.58
C HIS A 282 12.13 10.93 10.95
N LYS A 283 13.22 10.24 10.64
CA LYS A 283 14.35 10.73 9.86
C LYS A 283 14.02 10.77 8.37
N LEU A 284 12.80 10.47 7.92
CA LEU A 284 12.38 10.53 6.52
C LEU A 284 12.06 11.97 6.03
N CYS A 285 11.55 12.84 6.90
CA CYS A 285 11.30 14.25 6.61
C CYS A 285 12.06 15.10 7.63
N ALA A 286 13.29 15.53 7.33
CA ALA A 286 14.23 16.07 8.32
C ALA A 286 14.30 17.60 8.33
N TYR A 287 13.64 18.28 7.38
CA TYR A 287 13.86 19.71 7.23
C TYR A 287 12.88 20.54 8.08
N ASN A 288 11.55 20.36 7.92
CA ASN A 288 10.54 21.23 8.53
C ASN A 288 9.41 20.47 9.26
N PHE A 289 8.85 21.07 10.31
CA PHE A 289 7.68 20.56 11.06
C PHE A 289 6.49 20.24 10.15
N PHE A 290 6.21 21.12 9.19
CA PHE A 290 5.13 20.97 8.22
C PHE A 290 5.26 19.70 7.36
N THR A 291 6.46 19.42 6.82
CA THR A 291 6.71 18.20 6.02
C THR A 291 6.48 16.94 6.85
N LYS A 292 6.92 16.94 8.13
CA LYS A 292 6.68 15.82 9.05
C LYS A 292 5.19 15.62 9.34
N PHE A 293 4.47 16.72 9.56
CA PHE A 293 3.03 16.69 9.79
C PHE A 293 2.28 16.15 8.57
N LEU A 294 2.57 16.67 7.37
CA LEU A 294 1.95 16.19 6.12
C LEU A 294 2.21 14.70 5.86
N PHE A 295 3.44 14.22 6.09
CA PHE A 295 3.72 12.80 5.96
C PHE A 295 2.91 11.97 6.98
N SER A 296 2.81 12.45 8.22
CA SER A 296 2.03 11.77 9.27
C SER A 296 0.54 11.69 8.90
N ILE A 297 -0.04 12.77 8.36
CA ILE A 297 -1.41 12.77 7.82
C ILE A 297 -1.55 11.83 6.62
N THR A 298 -0.53 11.75 5.76
CA THR A 298 -0.55 10.85 4.61
C THR A 298 -0.58 9.38 5.06
N VAL A 299 0.26 9.00 6.02
CA VAL A 299 0.22 7.66 6.63
C VAL A 299 -1.09 7.44 7.39
N GLY A 300 -1.60 8.46 8.08
CA GLY A 300 -2.92 8.45 8.72
C GLY A 300 -4.08 8.18 7.72
N THR A 301 -3.94 8.65 6.48
CA THR A 301 -4.90 8.37 5.41
C THR A 301 -4.82 6.92 4.97
N ILE A 302 -3.62 6.34 4.90
CA ILE A 302 -3.50 4.90 4.64
C ILE A 302 -4.13 4.09 5.77
N PHE A 303 -3.95 4.54 7.02
CA PHE A 303 -4.58 3.97 8.21
C PHE A 303 -6.11 4.13 8.24
N LEU A 304 -6.73 4.91 7.36
CA LEU A 304 -8.17 4.87 7.19
C LEU A 304 -8.63 3.53 6.61
N PHE A 305 -7.83 2.93 5.72
CA PHE A 305 -8.19 1.75 4.95
C PHE A 305 -7.47 0.49 5.39
N HIS A 306 -6.22 0.61 5.82
CA HIS A 306 -5.40 -0.52 6.16
C HIS A 306 -4.28 -0.17 7.15
N VAL A 307 -4.07 -1.03 8.14
CA VAL A 307 -3.01 -0.85 9.13
C VAL A 307 -1.69 -1.31 8.52
N ILE A 308 -0.77 -0.37 8.34
CA ILE A 308 0.64 -0.70 8.04
C ILE A 308 1.40 -0.61 9.36
N PRO A 309 2.29 -1.55 9.69
CA PRO A 309 3.12 -1.41 10.89
C PRO A 309 4.04 -0.19 10.74
N VAL A 310 3.83 0.90 11.48
CA VAL A 310 4.67 2.11 11.35
C VAL A 310 5.84 2.13 12.34
N THR A 311 5.69 1.55 13.53
CA THR A 311 6.66 1.68 14.64
C THR A 311 7.27 0.37 15.11
N GLU A 312 8.51 0.45 15.60
CA GLU A 312 9.25 -0.64 16.24
C GLU A 312 8.54 -1.13 17.53
N GLY A 313 8.70 -2.41 17.89
CA GLY A 313 8.23 -2.98 19.17
C GLY A 313 7.12 -4.05 19.07
N SER A 314 6.62 -4.49 20.22
CA SER A 314 5.63 -5.58 20.27
C SER A 314 4.36 -5.21 19.50
N THR A 315 4.06 -5.97 18.45
CA THR A 315 3.00 -5.63 17.50
C THR A 315 1.66 -6.24 17.83
N LYS A 316 1.60 -7.26 18.69
CA LYS A 316 0.36 -7.98 19.01
C LYS A 316 -0.73 -7.07 19.54
N TYR A 317 -0.43 -6.32 20.62
CA TYR A 317 -1.38 -5.41 21.23
C TYR A 317 -1.73 -4.23 20.31
N LYS A 318 -0.75 -3.72 19.54
CA LYS A 318 -0.99 -2.65 18.54
C LYS A 318 -2.01 -3.10 17.48
N TYR A 319 -1.79 -4.25 16.82
CA TYR A 319 -2.73 -4.78 15.83
C TYR A 319 -4.11 -5.07 16.44
N MET A 320 -4.15 -5.61 17.66
CA MET A 320 -5.41 -5.87 18.36
C MET A 320 -6.21 -4.58 18.59
N THR A 321 -5.57 -3.52 19.06
CA THR A 321 -6.22 -2.20 19.25
C THR A 321 -6.73 -1.64 17.92
N TYR A 322 -5.91 -1.63 16.87
CA TYR A 322 -6.33 -1.09 15.58
C TYR A 322 -7.49 -1.87 14.96
N TYR A 323 -7.46 -3.19 15.00
CA TYR A 323 -8.55 -3.99 14.47
C TYR A 323 -9.82 -3.90 15.32
N ALA A 324 -9.70 -3.73 16.63
CA ALA A 324 -10.87 -3.43 17.46
C ALA A 324 -11.52 -2.10 17.05
N ILE A 325 -10.72 -1.05 16.82
CA ILE A 325 -11.21 0.24 16.31
C ILE A 325 -11.89 0.05 14.96
N TYR A 326 -11.24 -0.62 13.99
CA TYR A 326 -11.85 -0.85 12.67
C TYR A 326 -13.14 -1.65 12.74
N PHE A 327 -13.21 -2.66 13.60
CA PHE A 327 -14.42 -3.45 13.78
C PHE A 327 -15.56 -2.59 14.31
N LEU A 328 -15.29 -1.75 15.33
CA LEU A 328 -16.26 -0.82 15.90
C LEU A 328 -16.73 0.21 14.86
N GLU A 329 -15.81 0.81 14.12
CA GLU A 329 -16.13 1.80 13.09
C GLU A 329 -16.91 1.19 11.92
N ASN A 330 -16.53 -0.01 11.47
CA ASN A 330 -17.28 -0.72 10.42
C ASN A 330 -18.69 -1.07 10.89
N SER A 331 -18.82 -1.53 12.14
CA SER A 331 -20.13 -1.82 12.76
C SER A 331 -20.97 -0.56 12.90
N LEU A 332 -20.35 0.56 13.30
CA LEU A 332 -21.02 1.86 13.39
C LEU A 332 -21.53 2.32 12.02
N CYS A 333 -20.74 2.17 10.95
CA CYS A 333 -21.18 2.48 9.58
C CYS A 333 -22.42 1.67 9.20
N LEU A 334 -22.46 0.37 9.52
CA LEU A 334 -23.61 -0.49 9.25
C LEU A 334 -24.84 -0.09 10.08
N VAL A 335 -24.65 0.17 11.37
CA VAL A 335 -25.74 0.60 12.27
C VAL A 335 -26.34 1.92 11.81
N VAL A 336 -25.51 2.91 11.47
CA VAL A 336 -25.98 4.19 10.94
C VAL A 336 -26.72 3.98 9.62
N TYR A 337 -26.20 3.14 8.72
CA TYR A 337 -26.90 2.81 7.47
C TYR A 337 -28.29 2.22 7.73
N TYR A 338 -28.41 1.27 8.66
CA TYR A 338 -29.69 0.64 9.00
C TYR A 338 -30.76 1.64 9.46
N PHE A 339 -30.38 2.64 10.27
CA PHE A 339 -31.35 3.60 10.82
C PHE A 339 -31.72 4.74 9.87
N TYR A 340 -30.84 5.09 8.93
CA TYR A 340 -30.99 6.28 8.09
C TYR A 340 -31.19 5.98 6.59
N THR A 341 -31.14 4.72 6.17
CA THR A 341 -31.39 4.35 4.77
C THR A 341 -32.88 4.36 4.42
N ASP A 342 -33.17 4.60 3.14
CA ASP A 342 -34.48 4.35 2.56
C ASP A 342 -34.52 2.93 1.98
N TRP A 343 -35.37 2.09 2.56
CA TRP A 343 -35.54 0.68 2.17
C TRP A 343 -36.11 0.50 0.75
N ASN A 344 -36.57 1.57 0.10
CA ASN A 344 -36.98 1.56 -1.30
C ASN A 344 -35.78 1.52 -2.27
N ILE A 345 -34.62 2.04 -1.86
CA ILE A 345 -33.40 2.06 -2.69
C ILE A 345 -32.69 0.70 -2.59
N ILE A 346 -32.45 0.23 -1.36
CA ILE A 346 -31.87 -1.08 -1.09
C ILE A 346 -32.79 -1.83 -0.15
N SER A 347 -33.31 -2.97 -0.62
CA SER A 347 -34.16 -3.82 0.22
C SER A 347 -33.42 -4.27 1.49
N ILE A 348 -34.16 -4.42 2.58
CA ILE A 348 -33.61 -4.85 3.87
C ILE A 348 -32.85 -6.19 3.79
N ASN A 349 -33.27 -7.10 2.91
CA ASN A 349 -32.60 -8.38 2.68
C ASN A 349 -31.22 -8.21 2.03
N LEU A 350 -31.10 -7.28 1.07
CA LEU A 350 -29.82 -6.94 0.46
C LEU A 350 -28.90 -6.26 1.46
N TYR A 351 -29.43 -5.38 2.32
CA TYR A 351 -28.66 -4.80 3.42
C TYR A 351 -28.07 -5.87 4.34
N TYR A 352 -28.87 -6.84 4.81
CA TYR A 352 -28.35 -7.93 5.64
C TYR A 352 -27.27 -8.75 4.92
N SER A 353 -27.39 -8.93 3.60
CA SER A 353 -26.36 -9.59 2.79
C SER A 353 -25.05 -8.78 2.79
N TYR A 354 -25.10 -7.48 2.53
CA TYR A 354 -23.91 -6.62 2.56
C TYR A 354 -23.30 -6.48 3.96
N ALA A 355 -24.11 -6.34 5.00
CA ALA A 355 -23.66 -6.32 6.38
C ALA A 355 -22.97 -7.66 6.75
N GLY A 356 -23.54 -8.79 6.33
CA GLY A 356 -22.94 -10.10 6.47
C GLY A 356 -21.59 -10.22 5.74
N VAL A 357 -21.48 -9.65 4.54
CA VAL A 357 -20.21 -9.59 3.79
C VAL A 357 -19.17 -8.74 4.52
N VAL A 358 -19.52 -7.55 5.01
CA VAL A 358 -18.59 -6.67 5.75
C VAL A 358 -18.05 -7.37 6.99
N ILE A 359 -18.93 -7.92 7.84
CA ILE A 359 -18.53 -8.58 9.08
C ILE A 359 -17.81 -9.90 8.79
N GLY A 360 -18.33 -10.69 7.85
CA GLY A 360 -17.77 -11.98 7.46
C GLY A 360 -16.35 -11.83 6.89
N LEU A 361 -16.12 -10.89 5.98
CA LEU A 361 -14.79 -10.62 5.43
C LEU A 361 -13.83 -10.07 6.49
N PHE A 362 -14.31 -9.26 7.44
CA PHE A 362 -13.48 -8.79 8.53
C PHE A 362 -12.99 -9.96 9.39
N ILE A 363 -13.91 -10.83 9.84
CA ILE A 363 -13.58 -12.02 10.63
C ILE A 363 -12.66 -12.95 9.85
N LEU A 364 -12.96 -13.20 8.57
CA LEU A 364 -12.15 -14.03 7.68
C LEU A 364 -10.71 -13.49 7.57
N GLY A 365 -10.56 -12.18 7.41
CA GLY A 365 -9.26 -11.52 7.40
C GLY A 365 -8.48 -11.76 8.68
N ILE A 366 -9.10 -11.58 9.84
CA ILE A 366 -8.46 -11.85 11.14
C ILE A 366 -8.06 -13.32 11.28
N ILE A 367 -8.91 -14.28 10.86
CA ILE A 367 -8.60 -15.72 10.89
C ILE A 367 -7.37 -16.02 10.02
N PHE A 368 -7.34 -15.58 8.76
CA PHE A 368 -6.19 -15.81 7.89
C PHE A 368 -4.91 -15.18 8.40
N GLN A 369 -5.01 -13.99 9.02
CA GLN A 369 -3.88 -13.36 9.69
C GLN A 369 -3.37 -14.20 10.85
N ILE A 370 -4.26 -14.70 11.72
CA ILE A 370 -3.88 -15.58 12.84
C ILE A 370 -3.21 -16.85 12.31
N ILE A 371 -3.80 -17.53 11.32
CA ILE A 371 -3.23 -18.75 10.71
C ILE A 371 -1.83 -18.49 10.17
N TYR A 372 -1.63 -17.38 9.46
CA TYR A 372 -0.29 -17.00 9.01
C TYR A 372 0.69 -16.83 10.16
N TYR A 373 0.31 -16.10 11.20
CA TYR A 373 1.21 -15.87 12.32
C TYR A 373 1.50 -17.13 13.14
N LEU A 374 0.63 -18.13 13.10
CA LEU A 374 0.82 -19.42 13.77
C LEU A 374 1.65 -20.41 12.95
N TYR A 375 1.50 -20.46 11.63
CA TYR A 375 2.08 -21.55 10.81
C TYR A 375 3.10 -21.06 9.77
N PHE A 376 2.87 -19.89 9.17
CA PHE A 376 3.64 -19.41 8.01
C PHE A 376 4.60 -18.28 8.35
N HIS A 377 4.60 -17.80 9.60
CA HIS A 377 5.56 -16.80 10.03
C HIS A 377 6.98 -17.39 10.04
N PRO A 378 7.98 -16.76 9.38
CA PRO A 378 9.30 -17.36 9.18
C PRO A 378 10.08 -17.73 10.46
N ASN A 379 9.72 -17.16 11.61
CA ASN A 379 10.31 -17.50 12.92
C ASN A 379 9.77 -18.82 13.51
N ILE A 380 8.66 -19.33 12.99
CA ILE A 380 8.07 -20.61 13.43
C ILE A 380 8.55 -21.73 12.51
N THR A 381 8.54 -21.49 11.20
CA THR A 381 9.12 -22.42 10.20
C THR A 381 10.59 -22.72 10.50
N SER A 382 11.34 -21.73 11.03
CA SER A 382 12.72 -21.93 11.48
C SER A 382 12.87 -22.89 12.65
N ARG A 383 11.98 -22.80 13.64
CA ARG A 383 12.01 -23.64 14.83
C ARG A 383 11.59 -25.06 14.52
N ALA A 384 10.60 -25.22 13.63
CA ALA A 384 10.20 -26.54 13.13
C ALA A 384 11.36 -27.19 12.36
N SER A 385 11.93 -26.50 11.36
CA SER A 385 13.06 -27.03 10.59
C SER A 385 14.31 -27.33 11.44
N ASN A 386 14.63 -26.50 12.44
CA ASN A 386 15.73 -26.80 13.37
C ASN A 386 15.42 -28.02 14.27
N ARG A 387 14.17 -28.23 14.68
CA ARG A 387 13.77 -29.45 15.43
C ARG A 387 13.91 -30.69 14.57
N ASP A 388 13.46 -30.63 13.32
CA ASP A 388 13.53 -31.75 12.38
C ASP A 388 15.00 -32.12 12.08
N LEU A 389 15.86 -31.12 11.85
CA LEU A 389 17.31 -31.33 11.68
C LEU A 389 17.99 -31.91 12.93
N MET A 390 17.59 -31.50 14.13
CA MET A 390 18.10 -32.10 15.37
C MET A 390 17.63 -33.54 15.54
N SER A 391 16.40 -33.87 15.12
CA SER A 391 15.90 -35.25 15.16
C SER A 391 16.64 -36.18 14.19
N LEU A 392 17.00 -35.69 12.99
CA LEU A 392 17.75 -36.44 11.99
C LEU A 392 19.24 -36.60 12.34
N ARG A 393 19.81 -35.70 13.15
CA ARG A 393 21.20 -35.80 13.63
C ARG A 393 21.37 -36.77 14.80
N ASN A 394 20.28 -37.07 15.51
CA ASN A 394 20.26 -37.96 16.66
C ASN A 394 19.80 -39.40 16.31
N MET A 395 19.49 -39.65 15.04
CA MET A 395 19.35 -40.98 14.43
C MET A 395 20.67 -41.33 13.73
#